data_AF-A0A661FGI9-F1
#
_entry.id   AF-A0A661FGI9-F1
#
_cell.length_a   1.000
_cell.length_b   1.000
_cell.length_c   1.000
_cell.angle_alpha   90.00
_cell.angle_beta   90.00
_cell.angle_gamma   90.00
#
_symmetry.space_group_name_H-M   'P 1'
#
loop_
_entity.id
_entity.type
_entity.pdbx_description
1 polymer ?
#
loop_
_entity_poly.entity_id
_entity_poly.type
_entity_poly.pdbx_seq_one_letter_code
_entity_poly.pdbx_strand_id
1 'polypeptide(L)'
;MKAHAKLSASGSAQWIGCPGSINACQHIKDTSSTFADEGTLAHELADICLSNAKDAETYIGKTLAIELSIPSLITKDMADYVQEYLDYVTSLGVDTHSEVRVDFSL
;
A
#
# COMPACT_ATOMS: atom_id res chain seq x y z
N MET A 1 3.59 -5.16 9.58
CA MET A 1 2.18 -4.90 9.18
C MET A 1 1.33 -4.58 10.40
N LYS A 2 0.64 -3.43 10.40
CA LYS A 2 -0.42 -3.15 11.38
C LYS A 2 -1.67 -3.93 10.97
N ALA A 3 -2.49 -4.35 11.94
CA ALA A 3 -3.79 -4.91 11.64
C ALA A 3 -4.61 -3.89 10.82
N HIS A 4 -5.08 -4.30 9.63
CA HIS A 4 -5.96 -3.45 8.83
C HIS A 4 -7.19 -3.07 9.64
N ALA A 5 -7.62 -1.82 9.52
CA ALA A 5 -8.89 -1.40 10.09
C ALA A 5 -10.03 -2.25 9.50
N LYS A 6 -11.02 -2.61 10.32
CA LYS A 6 -12.18 -3.41 9.89
C LYS A 6 -12.89 -2.83 8.65
N LEU A 7 -12.84 -1.50 8.49
CA LEU A 7 -13.39 -0.75 7.36
C LEU A 7 -12.26 0.03 6.67
N SER A 8 -11.21 -0.65 6.24
CA SER A 8 -10.10 -0.01 5.53
C SER A 8 -10.56 0.55 4.18
N ALA A 9 -9.84 1.56 3.67
CA ALA A 9 -10.09 2.13 2.35
C ALA A 9 -9.91 1.09 1.23
N SER A 10 -8.89 0.22 1.33
CA SER A 10 -8.67 -0.87 0.37
C SER A 10 -9.81 -1.90 0.35
N GLY A 11 -10.53 -2.08 1.46
CA GLY A 11 -11.72 -2.93 1.56
C GLY A 11 -13.04 -2.23 1.21
N SER A 12 -13.01 -0.97 0.76
CA SER A 12 -14.22 -0.14 0.61
C SER A 12 -15.27 -0.67 -0.35
N ALA A 13 -14.84 -1.20 -1.49
CA ALA A 13 -15.76 -1.82 -2.44
C ALA A 13 -16.61 -2.93 -1.78
N GLN A 14 -16.00 -3.69 -0.86
CA GLN A 14 -16.69 -4.76 -0.14
C GLN A 14 -17.71 -4.22 0.85
N TRP A 15 -17.30 -3.38 1.81
CA TRP A 15 -18.22 -2.93 2.85
C TRP A 15 -19.25 -1.90 2.37
N ILE A 16 -18.98 -1.16 1.29
CA ILE A 16 -19.99 -0.31 0.63
C ILE A 16 -21.02 -1.20 -0.09
N GLY A 17 -20.57 -2.20 -0.84
CA GLY A 17 -21.46 -3.07 -1.61
C GLY A 17 -22.26 -4.04 -0.75
N CYS A 18 -21.68 -4.52 0.36
CA CYS A 18 -22.32 -5.41 1.31
C CYS A 18 -21.73 -5.24 2.72
N PRO A 19 -22.31 -4.36 3.58
CA PRO A 19 -21.83 -4.19 4.95
C PRO A 19 -21.81 -5.50 5.75
N GLY A 20 -22.77 -6.40 5.47
CA GLY A 20 -22.87 -7.71 6.12
C GLY A 20 -21.71 -8.66 5.81
N SER A 21 -21.02 -8.50 4.67
CA SER A 21 -19.94 -9.40 4.27
C SER A 21 -18.74 -9.30 5.21
N ILE A 22 -18.52 -8.15 5.84
CA ILE A 22 -17.41 -7.96 6.78
C ILE A 22 -17.56 -8.90 7.99
N ASN A 23 -18.77 -9.02 8.53
CA ASN A 23 -19.01 -9.96 9.63
C ASN A 23 -19.01 -11.40 9.13
N ALA A 24 -19.51 -11.67 7.93
CA ALA A 24 -19.49 -13.02 7.34
C ALA A 24 -18.05 -13.53 7.13
N CYS A 25 -17.12 -12.65 6.76
CA CYS A 25 -15.72 -12.99 6.52
C CYS A 25 -14.84 -12.98 7.79
N GLN A 26 -15.36 -12.62 8.97
CA GLN A 26 -14.54 -12.40 10.17
C GLN A 26 -13.71 -13.61 10.63
N HIS A 27 -14.13 -14.83 10.28
CA HIS A 27 -13.46 -16.08 10.61
C HIS A 27 -12.80 -16.75 9.40
N ILE A 28 -12.88 -16.11 8.23
CA ILE A 28 -12.22 -16.58 7.01
C ILE A 28 -10.83 -15.96 7.02
N LYS A 29 -9.81 -16.80 6.89
CA LYS A 29 -8.42 -16.34 6.86
C LYS A 29 -8.21 -15.50 5.59
N ASP A 30 -7.68 -14.30 5.77
CA ASP A 30 -7.19 -13.50 4.65
C ASP A 30 -5.92 -14.14 4.08
N THR A 31 -5.89 -14.33 2.77
CA THR A 31 -4.80 -14.99 2.05
C THR A 31 -4.25 -14.06 1.01
N SER A 32 -2.93 -13.86 1.04
CA SER A 32 -2.26 -13.10 0.00
C SER A 32 -2.12 -13.90 -1.31
N SER A 33 -1.79 -13.19 -2.36
CA SER A 33 -1.33 -13.74 -3.64
C SER A 33 -0.04 -13.01 -4.04
N THR A 34 0.68 -13.53 -5.03
CA THR A 34 1.88 -12.85 -5.55
C THR A 34 1.58 -11.42 -6.00
N PHE A 35 0.40 -11.17 -6.57
CA PHE A 35 -0.04 -9.83 -7.00
C PHE A 35 -0.37 -8.91 -5.82
N ALA A 36 -0.99 -9.45 -4.77
CA ALA A 36 -1.27 -8.68 -3.55
C ALA A 36 0.04 -8.33 -2.81
N ASP A 37 1.00 -9.26 -2.79
CA ASP A 37 2.33 -9.02 -2.24
C ASP A 37 3.11 -7.98 -3.06
N GLU A 38 3.05 -8.04 -4.39
CA GLU A 38 3.66 -7.04 -5.28
C GLU A 38 3.06 -5.64 -5.04
N GLY A 39 1.73 -5.53 -4.92
CA GLY A 39 1.07 -4.29 -4.59
C GLY A 39 1.47 -3.75 -3.21
N THR A 40 1.65 -4.65 -2.23
CA THR A 40 2.14 -4.28 -0.89
C THR A 40 3.56 -3.71 -0.96
N LEU A 41 4.45 -4.34 -1.74
CA LEU A 41 5.81 -3.86 -1.96
C LEU A 41 5.83 -2.48 -2.66
N ALA A 42 4.98 -2.28 -3.67
CA ALA A 42 4.89 -1.02 -4.38
C ALA A 42 4.37 0.12 -3.50
N HIS A 43 3.37 -0.13 -2.65
CA HIS A 43 2.88 0.85 -1.68
C HIS A 43 3.93 1.23 -0.65
N GLU A 44 4.66 0.24 -0.10
CA GLU A 44 5.76 0.50 0.84
C GLU A 44 6.85 1.35 0.18
N LEU A 45 7.24 1.03 -1.06
CA LEU A 45 8.21 1.84 -1.80
C LEU A 45 7.71 3.28 -2.00
N ALA A 46 6.44 3.45 -2.38
CA ALA A 46 5.85 4.76 -2.59
C ALA A 46 5.82 5.60 -1.30
N ASP A 47 5.44 5.00 -0.17
CA ASP A 47 5.43 5.70 1.13
C ASP A 47 6.84 6.14 1.55
N ILE A 48 7.84 5.27 1.38
CA ILE A 48 9.24 5.60 1.62
C ILE A 48 9.68 6.78 0.74
N CYS A 49 9.34 6.76 -0.55
CA CYS A 49 9.72 7.79 -1.50
C CYS A 49 9.09 9.14 -1.18
N LEU A 50 7.78 9.17 -0.90
CA LEU A 50 7.06 10.39 -0.51
C LEU A 50 7.57 10.95 0.82
N SER A 51 7.75 10.09 1.83
CA SER A 51 8.21 10.50 3.16
C SER A 51 9.63 11.04 3.18
N ASN A 52 10.49 10.59 2.25
CA ASN A 52 11.90 10.98 2.18
C ASN A 52 12.22 11.94 1.02
N ALA A 53 11.22 12.34 0.23
CA ALA A 53 11.39 13.11 -1.00
C ALA A 53 12.48 12.51 -1.92
N LYS A 54 12.34 11.22 -2.24
CA LYS A 54 13.26 10.49 -3.12
C LYS A 54 12.53 9.85 -4.28
N ASP A 55 13.23 9.74 -5.41
CA ASP A 55 12.75 8.99 -6.57
C ASP A 55 12.85 7.48 -6.33
N ALA A 56 11.90 6.74 -6.91
CA ALA A 56 11.83 5.29 -6.80
C ALA A 56 13.06 4.61 -7.44
N GLU A 57 13.66 5.22 -8.46
CA GLU A 57 14.88 4.73 -9.12
C GLU A 57 16.04 4.51 -8.11
N THR A 58 16.11 5.34 -7.06
CA THR A 58 17.15 5.23 -6.03
C THR A 58 17.09 3.93 -5.23
N TYR A 59 16.01 3.15 -5.37
CA TYR A 59 15.79 1.88 -4.69
C TYR A 59 15.94 0.64 -5.58
N ILE A 60 16.18 0.80 -6.89
CA ILE A 60 16.37 -0.35 -7.79
C ILE A 60 17.49 -1.26 -7.28
N GLY A 61 17.21 -2.57 -7.25
CA GLY A 61 18.13 -3.60 -6.78
C GLY A 61 18.22 -3.74 -5.25
N LYS A 62 17.53 -2.88 -4.49
CA LYS A 62 17.42 -3.01 -3.03
C LYS A 62 16.26 -3.91 -2.66
N THR A 63 16.33 -4.47 -1.46
CA THR A 63 15.22 -5.20 -0.84
C THR A 63 14.63 -4.39 0.30
N LEU A 64 13.31 -4.38 0.42
CA LEU A 64 12.63 -3.80 1.58
C LEU A 64 12.43 -4.85 2.67
N ALA A 65 12.54 -4.44 3.93
CA ALA A 65 12.40 -5.31 5.09
C ALA A 65 10.92 -5.54 5.44
N ILE A 66 10.18 -6.13 4.51
CA ILE A 66 8.76 -6.48 4.66
C ILE A 66 8.56 -7.97 4.41
N GLU A 67 7.66 -8.58 5.18
CA GLU A 67 7.32 -10.00 5.05
C GLU A 67 6.34 -10.19 3.89
N LEU A 68 6.80 -10.85 2.83
CA LEU A 68 6.02 -11.21 1.65
C LEU A 68 6.25 -12.67 1.29
N SER A 69 5.35 -13.25 0.50
CA SER A 69 5.52 -14.59 -0.07
C SER A 69 6.46 -14.57 -1.30
N ILE A 70 6.84 -13.38 -1.77
CA ILE A 70 7.72 -13.13 -2.91
C ILE A 70 8.99 -12.40 -2.46
N PRO A 71 10.08 -12.39 -3.28
CA PRO A 71 11.23 -11.55 -3.00
C PRO A 71 10.83 -10.08 -2.91
N SER A 72 11.23 -9.38 -1.83
CA SER A 72 10.98 -7.95 -1.63
C SER A 72 11.92 -7.05 -2.45
N LEU A 73 12.40 -7.55 -3.61
CA LEU A 73 13.36 -6.88 -4.47
C LEU A 73 12.66 -5.81 -5.32
N ILE A 74 13.17 -4.60 -5.28
CA ILE A 74 12.72 -3.51 -6.15
C ILE A 74 13.34 -3.70 -7.53
N THR A 75 12.52 -4.10 -8.49
CA THR A 75 12.89 -4.20 -9.90
C THR A 75 12.84 -2.83 -10.58
N LYS A 76 13.43 -2.73 -11.77
CA LYS A 76 13.30 -1.52 -12.60
C LYS A 76 11.84 -1.23 -12.93
N ASP A 77 11.10 -2.23 -13.38
CA ASP A 77 9.69 -2.07 -13.76
C ASP A 77 8.85 -1.55 -12.58
N MET A 78 9.05 -2.09 -11.38
CA MET A 78 8.39 -1.60 -10.16
C MET A 78 8.75 -0.14 -9.87
N ALA A 79 10.03 0.22 -9.96
CA ALA A 79 10.46 1.60 -9.73
C ALA A 79 9.86 2.56 -10.77
N ASP A 80 9.78 2.16 -12.05
CA ASP A 80 9.18 2.97 -13.11
C ASP A 80 7.69 3.23 -12.82
N TYR A 81 6.91 2.19 -12.48
CA TYR A 81 5.48 2.34 -12.17
C TYR A 81 5.23 3.17 -10.90
N VAL A 82 6.05 2.97 -9.86
CA VAL A 82 5.94 3.76 -8.64
C VAL A 82 6.31 5.21 -8.91
N GLN A 83 7.31 5.49 -9.75
CA GLN A 83 7.67 6.85 -10.12
C GLN A 83 6.52 7.59 -10.82
N GLU A 84 5.81 6.94 -11.75
CA GLU A 84 4.64 7.54 -12.40
C GLU A 84 3.57 7.97 -11.38
N TYR A 85 3.34 7.14 -10.35
CA TYR A 85 2.45 7.48 -9.24
C TYR A 85 2.98 8.67 -8.41
N LEU A 86 4.27 8.67 -8.07
CA LEU A 86 4.91 9.76 -7.32
C LEU A 86 4.82 11.10 -8.06
N ASP A 87 5.07 11.09 -9.36
CA ASP A 87 5.01 12.25 -10.23
C ASP A 87 3.58 12.80 -10.28
N TYR A 88 2.58 11.92 -10.42
CA TYR A 88 1.17 12.30 -10.38
C TYR A 88 0.81 12.96 -9.05
N VAL A 89 1.11 12.32 -7.91
CA VAL A 89 0.81 12.86 -6.58
C VAL A 89 1.47 14.21 -6.36
N THR A 90 2.74 14.34 -6.74
CA THR A 90 3.51 15.59 -6.61
C THR A 90 2.93 16.69 -7.50
N SER A 91 2.45 16.36 -8.69
CA SER A 91 1.84 17.32 -9.63
C SER A 91 0.57 18.00 -9.09
N LEU A 92 -0.10 17.40 -8.10
CA LEU A 92 -1.29 17.97 -7.48
C LEU A 92 -0.98 19.19 -6.60
N GLY A 93 0.28 19.38 -6.18
CA GLY A 93 0.73 20.56 -5.43
C GLY A 93 0.03 20.77 -4.09
N VAL A 94 -0.50 19.68 -3.50
CA VAL A 94 -1.19 19.68 -2.21
C VAL A 94 -0.32 19.04 -1.13
N ASP A 95 -0.58 19.38 0.12
CA ASP A 95 0.01 18.65 1.26
C ASP A 95 -0.38 17.18 1.18
N THR A 96 0.63 16.31 1.20
CA THR A 96 0.45 14.86 1.10
C THR A 96 0.47 14.22 2.48
N HIS A 97 -0.51 13.35 2.71
CA HIS A 97 -0.60 12.53 3.91
C HIS A 97 -0.69 11.06 3.48
N SER A 98 0.44 10.34 3.52
CA SER A 98 0.47 8.90 3.25
C SER A 98 0.30 8.11 4.55
N GLU A 99 -0.53 7.06 4.50
CA GLU A 99 -0.76 6.08 5.57
C GLU A 99 -1.09 6.63 6.97
N VAL A 100 -1.68 7.82 7.06
CA VAL A 100 -2.06 8.41 8.35
C VAL A 100 -3.25 7.64 8.94
N ARG A 101 -3.05 7.05 10.12
CA ARG A 101 -4.15 6.48 10.89
C ARG A 101 -4.99 7.62 11.44
N VAL A 102 -6.22 7.74 10.93
CA VAL A 102 -7.22 8.66 11.47
C VAL A 102 -7.71 8.11 12.81
N ASP A 103 -7.65 8.94 13.85
CA ASP A 103 -8.26 8.65 15.14
C ASP A 103 -9.74 9.06 15.09
N PHE A 104 -10.63 8.10 15.32
CA PHE A 104 -12.08 8.31 15.35
C PHE A 104 -12.64 8.30 16.77
N SER A 105 -11.79 8.27 17.80
CA SER A 105 -12.26 8.45 19.17
C SER A 105 -12.66 9.91 19.38
N LEU A 106 -13.95 10.13 19.65
CA LEU A 106 -14.54 11.39 20.10
C LEU A 106 -14.33 11.56 21.61
#